data_AF-A0A442GDB5-F1
#
_entry.id   AF-A0A442GDB5-F1
#
_cell.length_a   1.000
_cell.length_b   1.000
_cell.length_c   1.000
_cell.angle_alpha   90.00
_cell.angle_beta   90.00
_cell.angle_gamma   90.00
#
_symmetry.space_group_name_H-M   'P 1'
#
loop_
_entity.id
_entity.type
_entity.pdbx_description
1 polymer ?
#
loop_
_entity_poly.entity_id
_entity_poly.type
_entity_poly.pdbx_seq_one_letter_code
_entity_poly.pdbx_strand_id
1 'polypeptide(L)'
;ARTPRSDERPDLIYDLDWNEEERLAEWQAVLAETRELPAVLRAAILLEAWSDIEVLQHGIWLGPLLVAALLRQEGLAAHHLAGLHLGAKNIPRERRRARNRSDRLLASLDAIHEAALVGLKEHDRLVMAKSQMERRLKQRRTSSKLADLVEFVLSRP
;
A
#
# COMPACT_ATOMS: atom_id res chain seq x y z
N ALA A 1 12.20 -26.52 21.36
CA ALA A 1 13.52 -25.88 21.55
C ALA A 1 13.36 -24.39 21.27
N ARG A 2 13.62 -23.53 22.26
CA ARG A 2 13.58 -22.07 22.11
C ARG A 2 14.75 -21.67 21.20
N THR A 3 14.46 -21.07 20.05
CA THR A 3 15.47 -20.47 19.19
C THR A 3 16.16 -19.34 19.98
N PRO A 4 17.50 -19.29 20.05
CA PRO A 4 18.18 -18.22 20.77
C PRO A 4 17.88 -16.90 20.06
N ARG A 5 17.32 -15.92 20.80
CA ARG A 5 17.17 -14.55 20.32
C ARG A 5 18.57 -14.01 20.07
N SER A 6 18.82 -13.54 18.86
CA SER A 6 20.08 -12.90 18.49
C SER A 6 20.21 -11.58 19.25
N ASP A 7 20.97 -11.59 20.34
CA ASP A 7 21.48 -10.42 21.08
C ASP A 7 22.51 -9.58 20.25
N GLU A 8 22.36 -9.56 18.93
CA GLU A 8 23.28 -8.85 18.01
C GLU A 8 22.63 -7.61 17.38
N ARG A 9 21.64 -7.00 18.05
CA ARG A 9 21.15 -5.68 17.66
C ARG A 9 21.77 -4.67 18.61
N PRO A 10 22.54 -3.66 18.14
CA PRO A 10 23.21 -2.73 19.03
C PRO A 10 22.21 -2.06 19.98
N ASP A 11 22.38 -2.25 21.29
CA ASP A 11 21.53 -1.70 22.37
C ASP A 11 21.34 -0.17 22.30
N LEU A 12 22.21 0.54 21.57
CA LEU A 12 22.08 1.98 21.33
C LEU A 12 20.92 2.34 20.38
N ILE A 13 20.37 1.38 19.64
CA ILE A 13 19.39 1.61 18.58
C ILE A 13 18.03 0.98 18.92
N TYR A 14 17.99 -0.05 19.78
CA TYR A 14 16.78 -0.81 20.08
C TYR A 14 16.35 -0.65 21.53
N ASP A 15 15.04 -0.56 21.75
CA ASP A 15 14.45 -0.54 23.08
C ASP A 15 14.21 -2.00 23.46
N LEU A 16 14.91 -2.46 24.49
CA LEU A 16 14.89 -3.86 24.92
C LEU A 16 13.51 -4.29 25.44
N ASP A 17 12.68 -3.33 25.87
CA ASP A 17 11.30 -3.58 26.30
C ASP A 17 10.32 -3.65 25.12
N TRP A 18 10.79 -3.38 23.89
CA TRP A 18 9.93 -3.38 22.70
C TRP A 18 9.68 -4.79 22.16
N ASN A 19 8.57 -5.40 22.59
CA ASN A 19 8.17 -6.72 22.13
C ASN A 19 7.43 -6.70 20.76
N GLU A 20 8.18 -6.66 19.66
CA GLU A 20 7.61 -6.67 18.29
C GLU A 20 6.74 -7.90 18.00
N GLU A 21 7.05 -9.05 18.62
CA GLU A 21 6.31 -10.30 18.40
C GLU A 21 4.90 -10.24 19.00
N GLU A 22 4.78 -9.73 20.22
CA GLU A 22 3.49 -9.54 20.89
C GLU A 22 2.65 -8.47 20.20
N ARG A 23 3.26 -7.34 19.84
CA ARG A 23 2.58 -6.26 19.09
C ARG A 23 2.13 -6.72 17.71
N LEU A 24 2.92 -7.55 17.02
CA LEU A 24 2.51 -8.15 15.75
C LEU A 24 1.35 -9.13 15.95
N ALA A 25 1.37 -9.93 17.02
CA ALA A 25 0.27 -10.83 17.34
C ALA A 25 -1.03 -10.06 17.64
N GLU A 26 -0.94 -8.93 18.34
CA GLU A 26 -2.07 -8.02 18.56
C GLU A 26 -2.63 -7.49 17.23
N TRP A 27 -1.77 -7.02 16.33
CA TRP A 27 -2.20 -6.57 15.01
C TRP A 27 -2.83 -7.71 14.16
N GLN A 28 -2.30 -8.93 14.27
CA GLN A 28 -2.87 -10.11 13.62
C GLN A 28 -4.25 -10.51 14.20
N ALA A 29 -4.50 -10.25 15.50
CA ALA A 29 -5.83 -10.42 16.08
C ALA A 29 -6.83 -9.46 15.43
N VAL A 30 -6.47 -8.18 15.26
CA VAL A 30 -7.30 -7.21 14.53
C VAL A 30 -7.56 -7.66 13.08
N LEU A 31 -6.55 -8.23 12.41
CA LEU A 31 -6.69 -8.79 11.06
C LEU A 31 -7.71 -9.93 10.99
N ALA A 32 -7.79 -10.78 12.02
CA ALA A 32 -8.75 -11.87 12.11
C ALA A 32 -10.16 -11.36 12.45
N GLU A 33 -10.28 -10.45 13.42
CA GLU A 33 -11.56 -9.88 13.87
C GLU A 33 -12.28 -9.07 12.77
N THR A 34 -11.52 -8.47 11.87
CA THR A 34 -12.05 -7.61 10.81
C THR A 34 -12.38 -8.36 9.51
N ARG A 35 -12.27 -9.69 9.48
CA ARG A 35 -12.40 -10.50 8.25
C ARG A 35 -13.74 -10.35 7.53
N GLU A 36 -14.83 -10.25 8.29
CA GLU A 36 -16.19 -10.14 7.74
C GLU A 36 -16.56 -8.73 7.30
N LEU A 37 -15.67 -7.74 7.52
CA LEU A 37 -15.91 -6.36 7.12
C LEU A 37 -15.60 -6.15 5.64
N PRO A 38 -16.24 -5.17 4.97
CA PRO A 38 -15.85 -4.76 3.63
C PRO A 38 -14.35 -4.45 3.54
N ALA A 39 -13.69 -4.93 2.49
CA ALA A 39 -12.23 -4.91 2.38
C ALA A 39 -11.60 -3.51 2.53
N VAL A 40 -12.29 -2.45 2.07
CA VAL A 40 -11.83 -1.05 2.25
C VAL A 40 -11.89 -0.62 3.72
N LEU A 41 -12.98 -0.95 4.43
CA LEU A 41 -13.12 -0.63 5.85
C LEU A 41 -12.10 -1.43 6.68
N ARG A 42 -11.95 -2.72 6.37
CA ARG A 42 -10.93 -3.59 6.95
C ARG A 42 -9.53 -3.01 6.77
N ALA A 43 -9.17 -2.58 5.57
CA ALA A 43 -7.89 -1.93 5.29
C ALA A 43 -7.68 -0.65 6.10
N ALA A 44 -8.69 0.21 6.21
CA ALA A 44 -8.61 1.44 7.00
C ALA A 44 -8.38 1.16 8.50
N ILE A 45 -9.07 0.16 9.06
CA ILE A 45 -8.90 -0.28 10.45
C ILE A 45 -7.48 -0.82 10.67
N LEU A 46 -6.94 -1.61 9.73
CA LEU A 46 -5.61 -2.20 9.86
C LEU A 46 -4.48 -1.17 9.75
N LEU A 47 -4.65 -0.13 8.94
CA LEU A 47 -3.71 0.99 8.86
C LEU A 47 -3.67 1.78 10.17
N GLU A 48 -4.84 2.03 10.77
CA GLU A 48 -4.94 2.67 12.07
C GLU A 48 -4.29 1.79 13.15
N ALA A 49 -4.72 0.53 13.26
CA ALA A 49 -4.21 -0.42 14.25
C ALA A 49 -2.68 -0.57 14.18
N TRP A 50 -2.09 -0.61 12.98
CA TRP A 50 -0.64 -0.67 12.84
C TRP A 50 0.08 0.52 13.50
N SER A 51 -0.51 1.72 13.37
CA SER A 51 0.04 2.96 13.92
C SER A 51 -0.23 3.10 15.41
N ASP A 52 -1.40 2.65 15.87
CA ASP A 52 -1.81 2.75 17.27
C ASP A 52 -1.12 1.69 18.16
N ILE A 53 -0.91 0.48 17.63
CA ILE A 53 -0.16 -0.60 18.30
C ILE A 53 1.35 -0.36 18.24
N GLU A 54 1.82 0.48 17.31
CA GLU A 54 3.24 0.68 17.04
C GLU A 54 3.95 -0.67 16.82
N VAL A 55 3.52 -1.43 15.81
CA VAL A 55 3.90 -2.85 15.68
C VAL A 55 5.41 -3.08 15.64
N LEU A 56 6.13 -2.28 14.86
CA LEU A 56 7.57 -2.36 14.72
C LEU A 56 8.23 -1.14 15.34
N GLN A 57 9.35 -1.34 16.02
CA GLN A 57 10.13 -0.24 16.55
C GLN A 57 10.72 0.59 15.39
N HIS A 58 11.14 -0.11 14.33
CA HIS A 58 11.67 0.46 13.11
C HIS A 58 10.90 -0.09 11.90
N GLY A 59 10.60 0.76 10.92
CA GLY A 59 9.96 0.31 9.70
C GLY A 59 8.43 0.42 9.69
N ILE A 60 7.88 1.49 10.27
CA ILE A 60 6.44 1.84 10.19
C ILE A 60 5.87 1.79 8.75
N TRP A 61 6.72 1.95 7.73
CA TRP A 61 6.35 1.84 6.31
C TRP A 61 5.88 0.44 5.88
N LEU A 62 6.14 -0.62 6.65
CA LEU A 62 5.71 -1.98 6.33
C LEU A 62 4.20 -2.18 6.45
N GLY A 63 3.54 -1.54 7.42
CA GLY A 63 2.11 -1.68 7.64
C GLY A 63 1.26 -1.40 6.40
N PRO A 64 1.43 -0.23 5.75
CA PRO A 64 0.75 0.06 4.48
C PRO A 64 1.03 -0.94 3.37
N LEU A 65 2.21 -1.56 3.31
CA LEU A 65 2.51 -2.60 2.31
C LEU A 65 1.76 -3.91 2.59
N LEU A 66 1.66 -4.30 3.86
CA LEU A 66 0.86 -5.47 4.26
C LEU A 66 -0.63 -5.25 3.96
N VAL A 67 -1.14 -4.05 4.24
CA VAL A 67 -2.53 -3.70 3.90
C VAL A 67 -2.76 -3.63 2.39
N ALA A 68 -1.80 -3.12 1.61
CA ALA A 68 -1.88 -3.16 0.15
C ALA A 68 -1.87 -4.60 -0.39
N ALA A 69 -1.10 -5.50 0.22
CA ALA A 69 -1.08 -6.92 -0.11
C ALA A 69 -2.44 -7.58 0.21
N LEU A 70 -3.05 -7.23 1.35
CA LEU A 70 -4.41 -7.66 1.69
C LEU A 70 -5.43 -7.20 0.64
N LEU A 71 -5.43 -5.92 0.27
CA LEU A 71 -6.36 -5.39 -0.75
C LEU A 71 -6.21 -6.11 -2.10
N ARG A 72 -4.98 -6.52 -2.46
CA ARG A 72 -4.74 -7.36 -3.64
C ARG A 72 -5.30 -8.77 -3.46
N GLN A 73 -5.10 -9.39 -2.30
CA GLN A 73 -5.62 -10.73 -2.00
C GLN A 73 -7.15 -10.77 -1.99
N GLU A 74 -7.80 -9.72 -1.48
CA GLU A 74 -9.26 -9.54 -1.46
C GLU A 74 -9.83 -9.14 -2.85
N GLY A 75 -8.98 -9.01 -3.87
CA GLY A 75 -9.38 -8.76 -5.26
C GLY A 75 -9.60 -7.30 -5.65
N LEU A 76 -9.63 -6.36 -4.70
CA LEU A 76 -9.80 -4.92 -5.00
C LEU A 76 -8.66 -4.33 -5.84
N ALA A 77 -7.44 -4.84 -5.65
CA ALA A 77 -6.27 -4.48 -6.43
C ALA A 77 -5.62 -5.72 -7.07
N ALA A 78 -6.42 -6.64 -7.63
CA ALA A 78 -5.98 -7.97 -8.06
C ALA A 78 -4.69 -8.02 -8.91
N HIS A 79 -4.42 -6.95 -9.67
CA HIS A 79 -3.29 -6.88 -10.62
C HIS A 79 -2.13 -5.98 -10.17
N HIS A 80 -2.18 -5.35 -9.00
CA HIS A 80 -1.13 -4.43 -8.54
C HIS A 80 -1.10 -4.31 -7.01
N LEU A 81 -0.03 -3.73 -6.45
CA LEU A 81 -0.04 -3.31 -5.05
C LEU A 81 -0.61 -1.89 -4.98
N ALA A 82 -1.66 -1.70 -4.18
CA ALA A 82 -2.29 -0.40 -4.01
C ALA A 82 -1.29 0.64 -3.46
N GLY A 83 -1.14 1.76 -4.17
CA GLY A 83 -0.22 2.85 -3.80
C GLY A 83 -0.74 3.72 -2.65
N LEU A 84 -1.02 3.13 -1.48
CA LEU A 84 -1.71 3.79 -0.36
C LEU A 84 -1.03 5.10 0.10
N HIS A 85 0.30 5.17 0.05
CA HIS A 85 1.04 6.39 0.39
C HIS A 85 0.76 7.57 -0.56
N LEU A 86 0.42 7.31 -1.83
CA LEU A 86 0.09 8.35 -2.81
C LEU A 86 -1.23 9.05 -2.47
N GLY A 87 -2.17 8.34 -1.86
CA GLY A 87 -3.39 8.96 -1.33
C GLY A 87 -3.15 9.58 0.04
N ALA A 88 -2.45 8.90 0.94
CA ALA A 88 -2.19 9.41 2.30
C ALA A 88 -1.43 10.75 2.32
N LYS A 89 -0.54 11.02 1.35
CA LYS A 89 0.15 12.32 1.24
C LYS A 89 -0.79 13.48 0.88
N ASN A 90 -1.94 13.19 0.26
CA ASN A 90 -2.95 14.20 -0.09
C ASN A 90 -3.89 14.50 1.09
N ILE A 91 -3.87 13.67 2.14
CA ILE A 91 -4.71 13.88 3.33
C ILE A 91 -3.95 14.74 4.36
N PRO A 92 -4.56 15.84 4.85
CA PRO A 92 -3.96 16.70 5.88
C PRO A 92 -3.48 15.91 7.09
N ARG A 93 -2.32 16.30 7.61
CA ARG A 93 -1.68 15.59 8.73
C ARG A 93 -2.57 15.62 9.98
N GLU A 94 -3.29 16.72 10.21
CA GLU A 94 -4.16 16.95 11.36
C GLU A 94 -5.30 15.93 11.38
N ARG A 95 -5.86 15.61 10.20
CA ARG A 95 -6.90 14.57 10.06
C ARG A 95 -6.32 13.17 10.30
N ARG A 96 -5.16 12.86 9.72
CA ARG A 96 -4.49 11.55 9.90
C ARG A 96 -4.04 11.28 11.33
N ARG A 97 -3.78 12.32 12.12
CA ARG A 97 -3.34 12.24 13.52
C ARG A 97 -4.38 12.84 14.48
N ALA A 98 -5.65 12.83 14.08
CA ALA A 98 -6.75 13.32 14.92
C ALA A 98 -6.82 12.51 16.22
N ARG A 99 -7.19 13.15 17.33
CA ARG A 99 -7.34 12.48 18.63
C ARG A 99 -8.50 11.49 18.62
N ASN A 100 -9.57 11.84 17.93
CA ASN A 100 -10.74 11.00 17.72
C ASN A 100 -10.44 9.91 16.68
N ARG A 101 -10.67 8.65 17.08
CA ARG A 101 -10.53 7.46 16.23
C ARG A 101 -11.40 7.52 14.98
N SER A 102 -12.63 8.01 15.10
CA SER A 102 -13.55 8.10 13.95
C SER A 102 -13.00 9.02 12.86
N ASP A 103 -12.37 10.13 13.26
CA ASP A 103 -11.77 11.09 12.33
C ASP A 103 -10.52 10.53 11.64
N ARG A 104 -9.70 9.76 12.37
CA ARG A 104 -8.56 9.04 11.79
C ARG A 104 -9.02 7.96 10.82
N LEU A 105 -10.06 7.21 11.16
CA LEU A 105 -10.61 6.17 10.30
C LEU A 105 -11.17 6.77 8.99
N LEU A 106 -11.91 7.88 9.09
CA LEU A 106 -12.35 8.65 7.91
C LEU A 106 -11.16 9.15 7.08
N ALA A 107 -10.09 9.64 7.72
CA ALA A 107 -8.88 10.06 7.01
C ALA A 107 -8.19 8.89 6.28
N SER A 108 -8.20 7.68 6.85
CA SER A 108 -7.69 6.47 6.19
C SER A 108 -8.54 6.04 5.01
N LEU A 109 -9.88 6.14 5.12
CA LEU A 109 -10.80 5.87 4.01
C LEU A 109 -10.59 6.87 2.86
N ASP A 110 -10.50 8.16 3.17
CA ASP A 110 -10.20 9.21 2.20
C ASP A 110 -8.84 8.97 1.53
N ALA A 111 -7.83 8.54 2.29
CA ALA A 111 -6.52 8.19 1.73
C ALA A 111 -6.59 7.02 0.74
N ILE A 112 -7.37 5.98 1.03
CA ILE A 112 -7.57 4.85 0.10
C ILE A 112 -8.30 5.32 -1.16
N HIS A 113 -9.31 6.17 -1.01
CA HIS A 113 -10.04 6.76 -2.13
C HIS A 113 -9.12 7.61 -3.03
N GLU A 114 -8.33 8.51 -2.44
CA GLU A 114 -7.35 9.32 -3.16
C GLU A 114 -6.30 8.47 -3.88
N ALA A 115 -5.84 7.37 -3.26
CA ALA A 115 -4.92 6.44 -3.90
C ALA A 115 -5.54 5.80 -5.16
N ALA A 116 -6.82 5.42 -5.10
CA ALA A 116 -7.55 4.89 -6.25
C ALA A 116 -7.71 5.94 -7.36
N LEU A 117 -8.07 7.18 -7.02
CA LEU A 117 -8.19 8.28 -7.98
C LEU A 117 -6.86 8.60 -8.68
N VAL A 118 -5.76 8.62 -7.93
CA VAL A 118 -4.41 8.79 -8.48
C VAL A 118 -4.07 7.65 -9.45
N GLY A 119 -4.40 6.40 -9.08
CA GLY A 119 -4.22 5.24 -9.95
C GLY A 119 -5.01 5.32 -11.25
N LEU A 120 -6.29 5.71 -11.19
CA LEU A 120 -7.14 5.91 -12.38
C LEU A 120 -6.57 6.99 -13.30
N LYS A 121 -6.14 8.12 -12.73
CA LYS A 121 -5.54 9.21 -13.50
C LYS A 121 -4.25 8.78 -14.20
N GLU A 122 -3.43 7.96 -13.54
CA GLU A 122 -2.21 7.44 -14.13
C GLU A 122 -2.51 6.41 -15.23
N HIS A 123 -3.48 5.53 -15.01
CA HIS A 123 -3.96 4.61 -16.02
C HIS A 123 -4.41 5.36 -17.29
N ASP A 124 -5.23 6.41 -17.15
CA ASP A 124 -5.71 7.19 -18.30
C ASP A 124 -4.56 7.86 -19.08
N ARG A 125 -3.54 8.34 -18.37
CA ARG A 125 -2.32 8.88 -19.00
C ARG A 125 -1.57 7.82 -19.79
N LEU A 126 -1.40 6.62 -19.23
CA LEU A 126 -0.73 5.51 -19.90
C LEU A 126 -1.50 5.03 -21.14
N VAL A 127 -2.83 4.95 -21.05
CA VAL A 127 -3.70 4.61 -22.19
C VAL A 127 -3.60 5.67 -23.29
N MET A 128 -3.57 6.95 -22.93
CA MET A 128 -3.39 8.03 -23.88
C MET A 128 -2.01 7.98 -24.55
N ALA A 129 -0.94 7.76 -23.77
CA ALA A 129 0.42 7.63 -24.29
C ALA A 129 0.52 6.44 -25.26
N LYS A 130 -0.07 5.28 -24.92
CA LYS A 130 -0.16 4.11 -25.80
C LYS A 130 -0.82 4.46 -27.14
N SER A 131 -1.99 5.08 -27.09
CA SER A 131 -2.75 5.48 -28.28
C SER A 131 -1.97 6.43 -29.19
N GLN A 132 -1.22 7.38 -28.60
CA GLN A 132 -0.36 8.29 -29.35
C GLN A 132 0.81 7.55 -30.02
N MET A 133 1.45 6.62 -29.31
CA MET A 133 2.52 5.79 -29.87
C MET A 133 2.01 4.93 -31.04
N GLU A 134 0.89 4.21 -30.86
CA GLU A 134 0.27 3.39 -31.91
C GLU A 134 -0.07 4.20 -33.16
N ARG A 135 -0.58 5.43 -33.01
CA ARG A 135 -0.85 6.33 -34.15
C ARG A 135 0.42 6.67 -34.93
N ARG A 136 1.55 6.87 -34.26
CA ARG A 136 2.85 7.14 -34.91
C ARG A 136 3.40 5.90 -35.63
N LEU A 137 3.07 4.69 -35.18
CA LEU A 137 3.49 3.44 -35.81
C LEU A 137 2.83 3.19 -37.17
N LYS A 138 1.61 3.70 -37.41
CA LYS A 138 0.91 3.55 -38.70
C LYS A 138 1.69 4.07 -39.92
N GLN A 139 2.64 4.99 -39.69
CA GLN A 139 3.49 5.55 -40.75
C GLN A 139 4.89 4.90 -40.80
N ARG A 140 5.13 3.83 -40.03
CA ARG A 140 6.41 3.12 -39.98
C ARG A 140 6.37 1.85 -40.83
N ARG A 141 7.57 1.36 -41.20
CA ARG A 141 7.73 0.15 -42.00
C ARG A 141 7.22 -1.07 -41.23
N THR A 142 6.54 -1.98 -41.92
CA THR A 142 5.98 -3.21 -41.34
C THR A 142 7.04 -4.14 -40.73
N SER A 143 8.30 -4.06 -41.17
CA SER A 143 9.42 -4.84 -40.60
C SER A 143 9.98 -4.30 -39.28
N SER A 144 9.40 -3.21 -38.74
CA SER A 144 9.89 -2.55 -37.54
C SER A 144 9.37 -3.21 -36.25
N LYS A 145 10.25 -3.50 -35.29
CA LYS A 145 9.91 -4.00 -33.95
C LYS A 145 9.41 -2.92 -32.97
N LEU A 146 9.01 -1.75 -33.48
CA LEU A 146 8.58 -0.65 -32.62
C LEU A 146 7.22 -0.94 -31.94
N ALA A 147 6.36 -1.76 -32.54
CA ALA A 147 5.13 -2.22 -31.88
C ALA A 147 5.46 -3.08 -30.65
N ASP A 148 6.31 -4.09 -30.81
CA ASP A 148 6.79 -4.94 -29.72
C ASP A 148 7.47 -4.13 -28.61
N LEU A 149 8.24 -3.09 -28.99
CA LEU A 149 8.89 -2.19 -28.03
C LEU A 149 7.86 -1.38 -27.21
N VAL A 150 6.81 -0.88 -27.86
CA VAL A 150 5.73 -0.14 -27.18
C VAL A 150 5.01 -1.05 -26.19
N GLU A 151 4.67 -2.28 -26.59
CA GLU A 151 4.06 -3.26 -25.69
C GLU A 151 4.98 -3.64 -24.53
N PHE A 152 6.27 -3.85 -24.81
CA PHE A 152 7.26 -4.18 -23.79
C PHE A 152 7.38 -3.07 -22.74
N VAL A 153 7.52 -1.81 -23.16
CA VAL A 153 7.61 -0.67 -22.23
C VAL A 153 6.33 -0.53 -21.40
N LEU A 154 5.15 -0.70 -22.01
CA LEU A 154 3.88 -0.57 -21.29
C LEU A 154 3.52 -1.77 -20.41
N SER A 155 4.18 -2.92 -20.59
CA SER A 155 3.99 -4.09 -19.73
C SER A 155 4.53 -3.89 -18.31
N ARG A 156 5.42 -2.91 -18.11
CA ARG A 156 6.08 -2.58 -16.84
C ARG A 156 6.24 -1.05 -16.72
N PRO A 157 5.14 -0.31 -16.55
CA PRO A 157 5.16 1.15 -16.46
C PRO A 157 5.83 1.66 -15.19
#